data_AF-E7C6V2-F1
#
_entry.id   AF-E7C6V2-F1
#
_cell.length_a   1.000
_cell.length_b   1.000
_cell.length_c   1.000
_cell.angle_alpha   90.00
_cell.angle_beta   90.00
_cell.angle_gamma   90.00
#
_symmetry.space_group_name_H-M   'P 1'
#
loop_
_entity.id
_entity.type
_entity.pdbx_description
1 polymer ?
#
loop_
_entity_poly.entity_id
_entity_poly.type
_entity_poly.pdbx_seq_one_letter_code
_entity_poly.pdbx_strand_id
1 'polypeptide(L)'
;MELTDAAVMAAVRLSDRYITGRFLPDKAIDIMDEAGARARIKAMTRPPEVKNLELAIEETRIKKEKAIKDQKFEEAASMRDEEKKAKEELENTLAEWKKNNEDARVKVDEDEIMYVVAKWTGIPLKRMEQGDVQKLLSMEKEISKIVVGQSSAVETLCKALRRSRADLKDPARPIGAFMMLGPTGVGKTLLAKSLAVNMFGDSKSLVQLDMSEYMEKFNVSRLVGSPPGLRRLRGGRPVDREGAPQPLLRRAV
;
A
#
# COMPACT_ATOMS: atom_id res chain seq x y z
N MET A 1 -8.93 7.47 -20.79
CA MET A 1 -8.42 6.38 -19.97
C MET A 1 -8.63 5.09 -20.74
N GLU A 2 -7.61 4.24 -20.78
CA GLU A 2 -7.67 2.92 -21.38
C GLU A 2 -7.39 1.89 -20.29
N LEU A 3 -8.36 1.01 -20.04
CA LEU A 3 -8.25 -0.04 -19.03
C LEU A 3 -7.82 -1.33 -19.72
N THR A 4 -6.73 -1.92 -19.25
CA THR A 4 -6.32 -3.25 -19.70
C THR A 4 -7.25 -4.32 -19.13
N ASP A 5 -7.45 -5.43 -19.85
CA ASP A 5 -8.20 -6.58 -19.34
C ASP A 5 -7.63 -7.10 -18.01
N ALA A 6 -6.30 -7.06 -17.87
CA ALA A 6 -5.60 -7.38 -16.64
C ALA A 6 -6.00 -6.45 -15.48
N ALA A 7 -6.12 -5.14 -15.73
CA ALA A 7 -6.58 -4.18 -14.73
C ALA A 7 -8.04 -4.44 -14.33
N VAL A 8 -8.93 -4.75 -15.28
CA VAL A 8 -10.34 -5.06 -14.98
C VAL A 8 -10.43 -6.34 -14.13
N MET A 9 -9.74 -7.40 -14.52
CA MET A 9 -9.71 -8.65 -13.75
C MET A 9 -9.11 -8.46 -12.36
N ALA A 10 -8.03 -7.68 -12.25
CA ALA A 10 -7.41 -7.36 -10.97
C ALA A 10 -8.34 -6.54 -10.08
N ALA A 11 -9.07 -5.57 -10.63
CA ALA A 11 -10.01 -4.73 -9.88
C ALA A 11 -11.11 -5.60 -9.25
N VAL A 12 -11.68 -6.53 -10.02
CA VAL A 12 -12.69 -7.47 -9.51
C VAL A 12 -12.10 -8.40 -8.44
N ARG A 13 -10.98 -9.09 -8.74
CA ARG A 13 -10.39 -10.08 -7.84
C ARG A 13 -9.87 -9.47 -6.54
N LEU A 14 -9.14 -8.36 -6.62
CA LEU A 14 -8.52 -7.72 -5.45
C LEU A 14 -9.56 -6.99 -4.60
N SER A 15 -10.54 -6.33 -5.22
CA SER A 15 -11.64 -5.73 -4.46
C SER A 15 -12.48 -6.77 -3.74
N ASP A 16 -12.68 -7.94 -4.35
CA ASP A 16 -13.39 -9.03 -3.69
C ASP A 16 -12.64 -9.58 -2.49
N ARG A 17 -11.34 -9.82 -2.66
CA ARG A 17 -10.51 -10.39 -1.60
C ARG A 17 -10.23 -9.44 -0.45
N TYR A 18 -9.93 -8.17 -0.74
CA TYR A 18 -9.36 -7.26 0.27
C TYR A 18 -10.35 -6.19 0.76
N ILE A 19 -11.45 -5.94 0.03
CA ILE A 19 -12.44 -4.92 0.39
C ILE A 19 -13.76 -5.64 0.72
N THR A 20 -13.82 -6.19 1.94
CA THR A 20 -14.93 -7.01 2.44
C THR A 20 -16.15 -6.17 2.90
N GLY A 21 -15.97 -4.87 3.09
CA GLY A 21 -17.02 -3.95 3.53
C GLY A 21 -17.94 -3.41 2.43
N ARG A 22 -17.69 -3.76 1.16
CA ARG A 22 -18.44 -3.30 -0.02
C ARG A 22 -18.76 -4.47 -0.96
N PHE A 23 -19.75 -4.29 -1.82
CA PHE A 23 -20.22 -5.31 -2.75
C PHE A 23 -19.74 -5.03 -4.19
N LEU A 24 -19.56 -6.09 -4.97
CA LEU A 24 -19.40 -5.96 -6.43
C LEU A 24 -20.73 -5.56 -7.07
N PRO A 25 -20.72 -4.82 -8.20
CA PRO A 25 -19.55 -4.32 -8.93
C PRO A 25 -19.01 -2.98 -8.42
N ASP A 26 -19.73 -2.30 -7.52
CA ASP A 26 -19.46 -0.95 -7.03
C ASP A 26 -18.00 -0.74 -6.60
N LYS A 27 -17.49 -1.61 -5.72
CA LYS A 27 -16.11 -1.52 -5.24
C LYS A 27 -15.04 -1.66 -6.33
N ALA A 28 -15.31 -2.43 -7.39
CA ALA A 28 -14.35 -2.60 -8.47
C ALA A 28 -14.32 -1.35 -9.37
N ILE A 29 -15.49 -0.75 -9.62
CA ILE A 29 -15.63 0.49 -10.39
C ILE A 29 -14.90 1.64 -9.69
N ASP A 30 -15.06 1.78 -8.37
CA ASP A 30 -14.39 2.85 -7.62
C ASP A 30 -12.85 2.73 -7.69
N ILE A 31 -12.30 1.53 -7.58
CA ILE A 31 -10.86 1.30 -7.67
C ILE A 31 -10.34 1.64 -9.06
N MET A 32 -11.10 1.27 -10.10
CA MET A 32 -10.76 1.60 -11.48
C MET A 32 -10.78 3.11 -11.70
N ASP A 33 -11.76 3.82 -11.14
CA ASP A 33 -11.85 5.28 -11.24
C ASP A 33 -10.70 5.98 -10.50
N GLU A 34 -10.40 5.58 -9.25
CA GLU A 34 -9.27 6.17 -8.51
C GLU A 34 -7.92 5.85 -9.17
N ALA A 35 -7.76 4.65 -9.74
CA ALA A 35 -6.57 4.30 -10.51
C ALA A 35 -6.46 5.15 -11.78
N GLY A 36 -7.56 5.42 -12.48
CA GLY A 36 -7.63 6.32 -13.62
C GLY A 36 -7.25 7.75 -13.27
N ALA A 37 -7.83 8.29 -12.20
CA ALA A 37 -7.52 9.63 -11.70
C ALA A 37 -6.05 9.75 -11.31
N ARG A 38 -5.50 8.77 -10.59
CA ARG A 38 -4.08 8.73 -10.21
C ARG A 38 -3.17 8.70 -11.44
N ALA A 39 -3.43 7.78 -12.37
CA ALA A 39 -2.61 7.64 -13.57
C ALA A 39 -2.63 8.95 -14.39
N ARG A 40 -3.77 9.65 -14.41
CA ARG A 40 -3.91 10.96 -15.05
C ARG A 40 -3.09 12.05 -14.35
N ILE A 41 -3.11 12.10 -13.02
CA ILE A 41 -2.28 13.04 -12.25
C ILE A 41 -0.78 12.76 -12.52
N LYS A 42 -0.39 11.49 -12.57
CA LYS A 42 0.99 11.09 -12.87
C LYS A 42 1.42 11.52 -14.27
N ALA A 43 0.55 11.37 -15.27
CA ALA A 43 0.80 11.83 -16.63
C ALA A 43 0.89 13.38 -16.72
N MET A 44 0.03 14.10 -15.99
CA MET A 44 0.06 15.57 -15.90
C MET A 44 1.19 16.13 -15.03
N THR A 45 2.00 15.29 -14.39
CA THR A 45 3.14 15.75 -13.62
C THR A 45 4.26 16.20 -14.57
N ARG A 46 4.76 17.42 -14.39
CA ARG A 46 5.81 17.99 -15.26
C ARG A 46 7.08 17.14 -15.22
N PRO A 47 7.79 16.94 -16.35
CA PRO A 47 9.06 16.25 -16.38
C PRO A 47 10.09 16.91 -15.46
N PRO A 48 11.04 16.14 -14.91
CA PRO A 48 12.11 16.70 -14.08
C PRO A 48 12.97 17.72 -14.84
N GLU A 49 13.09 17.58 -16.15
CA GLU A 49 13.82 18.52 -17.03
C GLU A 49 13.25 19.94 -16.96
N VAL A 50 11.92 20.09 -16.97
CA VAL A 50 11.24 21.38 -16.84
C VAL A 50 11.59 22.05 -15.51
N LYS A 51 11.61 21.26 -14.42
CA LYS A 51 11.99 21.76 -13.09
C LYS A 51 13.47 22.19 -13.04
N ASN A 52 14.36 21.46 -13.72
CA ASN A 52 15.78 21.81 -13.79
C ASN A 52 16.00 23.09 -14.61
N LEU A 53 15.27 23.29 -15.71
CA LEU A 53 15.30 24.52 -16.49
C LEU A 53 14.79 25.72 -15.69
N GLU A 54 13.68 25.57 -14.95
CA GLU A 54 13.18 26.62 -14.04
C GLU A 54 14.23 27.03 -13.00
N LEU A 55 14.94 26.06 -12.41
CA LEU A 55 16.03 26.31 -11.47
C LEU A 55 17.23 27.01 -12.14
N ALA A 56 17.62 26.57 -13.33
CA ALA A 56 18.73 27.18 -14.08
C ALA A 56 18.43 28.63 -14.46
N ILE A 57 17.19 28.93 -14.90
CA ILE A 57 16.73 30.30 -15.19
C ILE A 57 16.81 31.16 -13.94
N GLU A 58 16.39 30.64 -12.80
CA GLU A 58 16.44 31.37 -11.53
C GLU A 58 17.88 31.67 -11.08
N GLU A 59 18.79 30.69 -11.21
CA GLU A 59 20.21 30.90 -10.91
C GLU A 59 20.83 31.96 -11.83
N THR A 60 20.55 31.91 -13.13
CA THR A 60 21.04 32.89 -14.10
C THR A 60 20.46 34.27 -13.83
N ARG A 61 19.19 34.36 -13.41
CA ARG A 61 18.56 35.61 -13.00
C ARG A 61 19.28 36.25 -11.80
N ILE A 62 19.58 35.46 -10.77
CA ILE A 62 20.32 35.93 -9.59
C ILE A 62 21.73 36.39 -9.96
N LYS A 63 22.44 35.62 -10.80
CA LYS A 63 23.79 35.98 -11.27
C LYS A 63 23.76 37.29 -12.06
N LYS A 64 22.76 37.48 -12.93
CA LYS A 64 22.56 38.70 -13.73
C LYS A 64 22.31 39.92 -12.84
N GLU A 65 21.43 39.81 -11.86
CA GLU A 65 21.17 40.90 -10.90
C GLU A 65 22.42 41.28 -10.11
N LYS A 66 23.24 40.29 -9.73
CA LYS A 66 24.52 40.54 -9.06
C LYS A 66 25.51 41.26 -9.99
N ALA A 67 25.66 40.83 -11.23
CA ALA A 67 26.52 41.49 -12.22
C ALA A 67 26.09 42.95 -12.50
N ILE A 68 24.77 43.23 -12.51
CA ILE A 68 24.25 44.60 -12.63
C ILE A 68 24.64 45.45 -11.41
N LYS A 69 24.52 44.92 -10.19
CA LYS A 69 24.93 45.61 -8.96
C LYS A 69 26.43 45.91 -8.94
N ASP A 70 27.24 44.97 -9.45
CA ASP A 70 28.69 45.09 -9.54
C ASP A 70 29.14 45.94 -10.76
N GLN A 71 28.21 46.56 -11.50
CA GLN A 71 28.45 47.37 -12.71
C GLN A 71 29.18 46.63 -13.85
N LYS A 72 29.10 45.30 -13.87
CA LYS A 72 29.67 44.46 -14.92
C LYS A 72 28.67 44.26 -16.05
N PHE A 73 28.55 45.27 -16.90
CA PHE A 73 27.51 45.31 -17.94
C PHE A 73 27.67 44.24 -19.04
N GLU A 74 28.89 43.86 -19.40
CA GLU A 74 29.13 42.78 -20.38
C GLU A 74 28.71 41.40 -19.84
N GLU A 75 29.10 41.05 -18.61
CA GLU A 75 28.68 39.80 -17.96
C GLU A 75 27.14 39.76 -17.81
N ALA A 76 26.51 40.88 -17.44
CA ALA A 76 25.06 40.99 -17.35
C ALA A 76 24.35 40.83 -18.70
N ALA A 77 24.95 41.29 -19.80
CA ALA A 77 24.43 41.11 -21.14
C ALA A 77 24.48 39.64 -21.58
N SER A 78 25.61 38.94 -21.33
CA SER A 78 25.72 37.49 -21.60
C SER A 78 24.67 36.70 -20.82
N MET A 79 24.51 36.97 -19.53
CA MET A 79 23.53 36.28 -18.68
C MET A 79 22.09 36.58 -19.09
N ARG A 80 21.80 37.77 -19.63
CA ARG A 80 20.49 38.10 -20.19
C ARG A 80 20.19 37.25 -21.43
N ASP A 81 21.16 37.07 -22.32
CA ASP A 81 20.99 36.26 -23.53
C ASP A 81 20.85 34.77 -23.18
N GLU A 82 21.61 34.29 -22.20
CA GLU A 82 21.47 32.93 -21.64
C GLU A 82 20.10 32.71 -21.01
N GLU A 83 19.61 33.65 -20.19
CA GLU A 83 18.27 33.57 -19.59
C GLU A 83 17.19 33.55 -20.67
N LYS A 84 17.34 34.35 -21.74
CA LYS A 84 16.40 34.39 -22.85
C LYS A 84 16.36 33.04 -23.58
N LYS A 85 17.52 32.46 -23.90
CA LYS A 85 17.60 31.13 -24.52
C LYS A 85 16.98 30.05 -23.65
N ALA A 86 17.31 30.02 -22.36
CA ALA A 86 16.75 29.04 -21.42
C ALA A 86 15.22 29.18 -21.27
N LYS A 87 14.68 30.41 -21.34
CA LYS A 87 13.23 30.65 -21.37
C LYS A 87 12.57 30.15 -22.64
N GLU A 88 13.18 30.38 -23.80
CA GLU A 88 12.70 29.84 -25.08
C GLU A 88 12.71 28.31 -25.07
N GLU A 89 13.77 27.68 -24.54
CA GLU A 89 13.86 26.23 -24.35
C GLU A 89 12.78 25.68 -23.41
N LEU A 90 12.50 26.39 -22.31
CA LEU A 90 11.43 26.05 -21.36
C LEU A 90 10.04 26.13 -22.02
N GLU A 91 9.78 27.18 -22.80
CA GLU A 91 8.51 27.33 -23.53
C GLU A 91 8.33 26.22 -24.56
N ASN A 92 9.37 25.88 -25.31
CA ASN A 92 9.35 24.80 -26.29
C ASN A 92 9.09 23.44 -25.62
N THR A 93 9.82 23.11 -24.55
CA THR A 93 9.61 21.84 -23.81
C THR A 93 8.22 21.77 -23.17
N LEU A 94 7.69 22.88 -22.65
CA LEU A 94 6.33 22.93 -22.12
C LEU A 94 5.27 22.76 -23.22
N ALA A 95 5.48 23.36 -24.39
CA ALA A 95 4.57 23.22 -25.53
C ALA A 95 4.55 21.79 -26.08
N GLU A 96 5.72 21.18 -26.25
CA GLU A 96 5.85 19.77 -26.64
C GLU A 96 5.22 18.83 -25.61
N TRP A 97 5.46 19.07 -24.33
CA TRP A 97 4.87 18.28 -23.25
C TRP A 97 3.35 18.39 -23.22
N LYS A 98 2.78 19.60 -23.35
CA LYS A 98 1.33 19.81 -23.42
C LYS A 98 0.73 19.09 -24.63
N LYS A 99 1.34 19.23 -25.80
CA LYS A 99 0.90 18.57 -27.04
C LYS A 99 0.91 17.05 -26.92
N ASN A 100 1.93 16.49 -26.28
CA ASN A 100 2.02 15.05 -26.04
C ASN A 100 1.01 14.56 -24.99
N ASN A 101 0.58 15.41 -24.05
CA ASN A 101 -0.33 15.03 -22.97
C ASN A 101 -1.82 15.29 -23.26
N GLU A 102 -2.17 16.21 -24.17
CA GLU A 102 -3.58 16.50 -24.51
C GLU A 102 -4.28 15.31 -25.16
N ASP A 103 -3.57 14.54 -26.00
CA ASP A 103 -4.11 13.37 -26.70
C ASP A 103 -3.76 12.03 -26.03
N ALA A 104 -2.92 12.03 -24.99
CA ALA A 104 -2.49 10.80 -24.32
C ALA A 104 -3.64 10.18 -23.52
N ARG A 105 -4.26 9.14 -24.09
CA ARG A 105 -5.11 8.23 -23.31
C ARG A 105 -4.24 7.53 -22.28
N VAL A 106 -4.44 7.87 -21.02
CA VAL A 106 -3.73 7.24 -19.92
C VAL A 106 -4.14 5.78 -19.81
N LYS A 107 -3.16 4.89 -19.93
CA LYS A 107 -3.32 3.46 -19.79
C LYS A 107 -3.27 3.07 -18.30
N VAL A 108 -4.23 2.26 -17.87
CA VAL A 108 -4.35 1.74 -16.52
C VAL A 108 -4.12 0.23 -16.54
N ASP A 109 -3.05 -0.15 -15.87
CA ASP A 109 -2.56 -1.51 -15.77
C ASP A 109 -2.87 -2.09 -14.39
N GLU A 110 -2.66 -3.40 -14.21
CA GLU A 110 -2.86 -4.09 -12.93
C GLU A 110 -2.09 -3.42 -11.78
N ASP A 111 -0.90 -2.86 -12.02
CA ASP A 111 -0.08 -2.25 -10.98
C ASP A 111 -0.73 -0.99 -10.39
N GLU A 112 -1.47 -0.22 -11.20
CA GLU A 112 -2.22 0.96 -10.73
C GLU A 112 -3.39 0.53 -9.83
N ILE A 113 -4.08 -0.55 -10.19
CA ILE A 113 -5.15 -1.14 -9.38
C ILE A 113 -4.60 -1.65 -8.05
N MET A 114 -3.50 -2.40 -8.06
CA MET A 114 -2.85 -2.91 -6.85
C MET A 114 -2.45 -1.79 -5.90
N TYR A 115 -1.90 -0.69 -6.43
CA TYR A 115 -1.54 0.47 -5.62
C TYR A 115 -2.76 1.07 -4.91
N VAL A 116 -3.88 1.26 -5.62
CA VAL A 116 -5.10 1.82 -5.04
C VAL A 116 -5.66 0.91 -3.94
N VAL A 117 -5.74 -0.40 -4.19
CA VAL A 117 -6.22 -1.36 -3.18
C VAL A 117 -5.29 -1.40 -1.97
N ALA A 118 -3.97 -1.35 -2.17
CA ALA A 118 -3.00 -1.29 -1.08
C ALA A 118 -3.17 -0.02 -0.23
N LYS A 119 -3.41 1.12 -0.88
CA LYS A 119 -3.67 2.40 -0.21
C LYS A 119 -4.97 2.37 0.59
N TRP A 120 -6.03 1.75 0.07
CA TRP A 120 -7.33 1.65 0.75
C TRP A 120 -7.29 0.72 1.96
N THR A 121 -6.62 -0.41 1.82
CA THR A 121 -6.60 -1.47 2.85
C THR A 121 -5.45 -1.33 3.83
N GLY A 122 -4.41 -0.57 3.47
CA GLY A 122 -3.15 -0.51 4.22
C GLY A 122 -2.31 -1.78 4.08
N ILE A 123 -2.74 -2.76 3.29
CA ILE A 123 -2.03 -4.02 3.05
C ILE A 123 -1.12 -3.83 1.84
N PRO A 124 0.21 -3.99 1.97
CA PRO A 124 1.12 -3.88 0.82
C PRO A 124 0.81 -4.97 -0.21
N LEU A 125 0.28 -4.57 -1.37
CA LEU A 125 0.07 -5.45 -2.52
C LEU A 125 1.23 -5.23 -3.49
N LYS A 126 2.20 -6.14 -3.48
CA LYS A 126 3.23 -6.24 -4.50
C LYS A 126 2.97 -7.49 -5.34
N ARG A 127 3.24 -7.42 -6.66
CA ARG A 127 3.40 -8.63 -7.47
C ARG A 127 4.53 -9.43 -6.85
N MET A 128 4.46 -10.76 -6.88
CA MET A 128 5.61 -11.57 -6.51
C MET A 128 6.77 -11.20 -7.44
N GLU A 129 7.71 -10.43 -6.91
CA GLU A 129 9.05 -10.41 -7.48
C GLU A 129 9.65 -11.81 -7.24
N GLN A 130 10.58 -12.25 -8.09
CA GLN A 130 11.27 -13.55 -7.90
C GLN A 130 11.81 -13.74 -6.47
N GLY A 131 12.11 -12.64 -5.77
CA GLY A 131 12.50 -12.63 -4.37
C GLY A 131 11.45 -13.14 -3.37
N ASP A 132 10.15 -13.05 -3.64
CA ASP A 132 9.12 -13.50 -2.69
C ASP A 132 8.96 -15.03 -2.67
N VAL A 133 9.10 -15.68 -3.83
CA VAL A 133 9.19 -17.14 -3.92
C VAL A 133 10.45 -17.61 -3.19
N GLN A 134 11.57 -16.92 -3.41
CA GLN A 134 12.84 -17.24 -2.76
C GLN A 134 12.77 -17.05 -1.23
N LYS A 135 12.10 -15.99 -0.75
CA LYS A 135 11.79 -15.79 0.67
C LYS A 135 10.92 -16.90 1.24
N LEU A 136 9.89 -17.36 0.52
CA LEU A 136 9.05 -18.49 0.93
C LEU A 136 9.85 -19.80 1.03
N LEU A 137 10.81 -20.01 0.13
CA LEU A 137 11.71 -21.16 0.15
C LEU A 137 12.73 -21.08 1.30
N SER A 138 13.21 -19.89 1.65
CA SER A 138 14.16 -19.68 2.75
C SER A 138 13.50 -19.50 4.13
N MET A 139 12.19 -19.23 4.19
CA MET A 139 11.43 -18.95 5.41
C MET A 139 11.59 -20.02 6.49
N GLU A 140 11.61 -21.29 6.09
CA GLU A 140 11.80 -22.42 7.00
C GLU A 140 13.15 -22.34 7.72
N LYS A 141 14.21 -21.95 7.01
CA LYS A 141 15.55 -21.76 7.57
C LYS A 141 15.60 -20.54 8.48
N GLU A 142 14.99 -19.42 8.07
CA GLU A 142 14.98 -18.19 8.88
C GLU A 142 14.22 -18.36 10.20
N ILE A 143 13.06 -19.02 10.16
CA ILE A 143 12.28 -19.29 11.38
C ILE A 143 13.03 -20.27 12.30
N SER A 144 13.69 -21.28 11.74
CA SER A 144 14.46 -22.28 12.51
C SER A 144 15.67 -21.69 13.25
N LYS A 145 16.20 -20.53 12.84
CA LYS A 145 17.24 -19.81 13.59
C LYS A 145 16.73 -19.22 14.90
N ILE A 146 15.44 -18.89 14.97
CA ILE A 146 14.82 -18.22 16.12
C ILE A 146 14.06 -19.23 16.99
N VAL A 147 13.29 -20.12 16.37
CA VAL A 147 12.46 -21.11 17.05
C VAL A 147 13.23 -22.43 17.15
N VAL A 148 13.92 -22.62 18.26
CA VAL A 148 14.75 -23.80 18.51
C VAL A 148 13.90 -24.98 18.99
N GLY A 149 14.20 -26.19 18.49
CA GLY A 149 13.58 -27.43 18.97
C GLY A 149 12.15 -27.70 18.48
N GLN A 150 11.64 -26.93 17.52
CA GLN A 150 10.28 -27.07 16.95
C GLN A 150 10.27 -27.30 15.43
N SER A 151 11.28 -27.98 14.88
CA SER A 151 11.48 -28.14 13.43
C SER A 151 10.27 -28.71 12.70
N SER A 152 9.61 -29.73 13.28
CA SER A 152 8.40 -30.34 12.68
C SER A 152 7.23 -29.36 12.56
N ALA A 153 7.04 -28.50 13.57
CA ALA A 153 5.99 -27.47 13.55
C ALA A 153 6.30 -26.40 12.50
N VAL A 154 7.56 -25.95 12.41
CA VAL A 154 8.03 -24.97 11.42
C VAL A 154 7.86 -25.52 10.00
N GLU A 155 8.30 -26.75 9.74
CA GLU A 155 8.18 -27.41 8.43
C GLU A 155 6.72 -27.52 7.99
N THR A 156 5.83 -27.99 8.89
CA THR A 156 4.40 -28.15 8.60
C THR A 156 3.74 -26.83 8.24
N LEU A 157 4.08 -25.77 9.00
CA LEU A 157 3.56 -24.43 8.79
C LEU A 157 4.07 -23.84 7.46
N CYS A 158 5.36 -23.91 7.18
CA CYS A 158 5.96 -23.45 5.93
C CYS A 158 5.43 -24.22 4.70
N LYS A 159 5.19 -25.54 4.80
CA LYS A 159 4.55 -26.33 3.73
C LYS A 159 3.11 -25.89 3.46
N ALA A 160 2.32 -25.64 4.51
CA ALA A 160 0.95 -25.16 4.36
C ALA A 160 0.88 -23.76 3.73
N LEU A 161 1.79 -22.85 4.09
CA LEU A 161 1.87 -21.52 3.49
C LEU A 161 2.26 -21.55 2.01
N ARG A 162 3.27 -22.37 1.66
CA ARG A 162 3.67 -22.60 0.27
C ARG A 162 2.48 -23.09 -0.57
N ARG A 163 1.71 -24.05 -0.07
CA ARG A 163 0.48 -24.56 -0.74
C ARG A 163 -0.59 -23.50 -0.91
N SER A 164 -0.87 -22.70 0.13
CA SER A 164 -1.89 -21.66 0.05
C SER A 164 -1.54 -20.52 -0.90
N ARG A 165 -0.25 -20.28 -1.16
CA ARG A 165 0.22 -19.22 -2.04
C ARG A 165 0.44 -19.68 -3.49
N ALA A 166 0.42 -20.99 -3.74
CA ALA A 166 0.42 -21.58 -5.09
C ALA A 166 -0.96 -21.51 -5.80
N ASP A 167 -1.87 -20.66 -5.30
CA ASP A 167 -3.27 -20.48 -5.76
C ASP A 167 -4.12 -21.75 -5.80
N LEU A 168 -3.67 -22.83 -5.14
CA LEU A 168 -4.39 -24.10 -5.01
C LEU A 168 -5.49 -24.08 -3.94
N LYS A 169 -5.85 -22.91 -3.39
CA LYS A 169 -6.75 -22.78 -2.25
C LYS A 169 -7.83 -21.73 -2.48
N ASP A 170 -9.03 -22.07 -2.06
CA ASP A 170 -10.20 -21.19 -2.02
C ASP A 170 -9.88 -19.81 -1.41
N PRO A 171 -10.07 -18.70 -2.15
CA PRO A 171 -9.82 -17.34 -1.69
C PRO A 171 -10.63 -16.93 -0.44
N ALA A 172 -11.78 -17.58 -0.18
CA ALA A 172 -12.61 -17.31 0.99
C ALA A 172 -12.03 -17.91 2.29
N ARG A 173 -10.92 -18.67 2.20
CA ARG A 173 -10.29 -19.32 3.34
C ARG A 173 -8.99 -18.62 3.75
N PRO A 174 -8.67 -18.57 5.06
CA PRO A 174 -7.41 -18.00 5.53
C PRO A 174 -6.19 -18.67 4.88
N ILE A 175 -5.07 -17.95 4.77
CA ILE A 175 -3.82 -18.47 4.18
C ILE A 175 -3.39 -19.78 4.88
N GLY A 176 -3.55 -19.83 6.21
CA GLY A 176 -3.39 -21.06 6.97
C GLY A 176 -4.26 -21.02 8.22
N ALA A 177 -4.83 -22.18 8.56
CA ALA A 177 -5.53 -22.40 9.81
C ALA A 177 -4.72 -23.43 10.59
N PHE A 178 -4.17 -23.02 11.74
CA PHE A 178 -3.26 -23.84 12.52
C PHE A 178 -3.73 -23.87 13.97
N MET A 179 -3.58 -25.02 14.61
CA MET A 179 -3.77 -25.18 16.04
C MET A 179 -2.43 -25.56 16.66
N MET A 180 -1.88 -24.69 17.51
CA MET A 180 -0.61 -24.91 18.19
C MET A 180 -0.83 -25.51 19.57
N LEU A 181 -0.55 -26.80 19.72
CA LEU A 181 -0.72 -27.55 20.98
C LEU A 181 0.55 -27.52 21.84
N GLY A 182 0.40 -27.66 23.15
CA GLY A 182 1.50 -27.75 24.12
C GLY A 182 1.35 -26.81 25.33
N PRO A 183 2.26 -26.87 26.32
CA PRO A 183 2.25 -25.95 27.47
C PRO A 183 2.65 -24.52 27.06
N THR A 184 2.48 -23.57 27.97
CA THR A 184 2.98 -22.19 27.79
C THR A 184 4.51 -22.17 27.83
N GLY A 185 5.13 -21.22 27.13
CA GLY A 185 6.59 -21.04 27.14
C GLY A 185 7.38 -21.88 26.13
N VAL A 186 6.76 -22.84 25.42
CA VAL A 186 7.45 -23.70 24.42
C VAL A 186 7.70 -23.04 23.06
N GLY A 187 7.38 -21.76 22.91
CA GLY A 187 7.64 -21.01 21.66
C GLY A 187 6.46 -20.85 20.69
N LYS A 188 5.22 -21.20 21.06
CA LYS A 188 4.03 -21.01 20.21
C LYS A 188 3.82 -19.56 19.78
N THR A 189 3.84 -18.64 20.74
CA THR A 189 3.72 -17.20 20.46
C THR A 189 4.93 -16.66 19.70
N LEU A 190 6.13 -17.20 19.98
CA LEU A 190 7.35 -16.83 19.28
C LEU A 190 7.26 -17.23 17.80
N LEU A 191 6.79 -18.45 17.51
CA LEU A 191 6.56 -18.93 16.15
C LEU A 191 5.58 -18.03 15.38
N ALA A 192 4.47 -17.62 16.01
CA ALA A 192 3.52 -16.70 15.40
C ALA A 192 4.14 -15.33 15.10
N LYS A 193 4.94 -14.79 16.02
CA LYS A 193 5.65 -13.50 15.82
C LYS A 193 6.71 -13.59 14.72
N SER A 194 7.54 -14.64 14.73
CA SER A 194 8.54 -14.89 13.70
C SER A 194 7.90 -15.04 12.33
N LEU A 195 6.74 -15.68 12.27
CA LEU A 195 5.98 -15.79 11.04
C LEU A 195 5.49 -14.42 10.54
N ALA A 196 4.94 -13.59 11.44
CA ALA A 196 4.47 -12.25 11.07
C ALA A 196 5.61 -11.39 10.50
N VAL A 197 6.79 -11.44 11.10
CA VAL A 197 7.98 -10.72 10.60
C VAL A 197 8.40 -11.22 9.23
N ASN A 198 8.47 -12.54 9.02
CA ASN A 198 8.91 -13.11 7.75
C ASN A 198 7.89 -12.94 6.62
N MET A 199 6.59 -12.93 6.92
CA MET A 199 5.53 -12.79 5.92
C MET A 199 5.15 -11.34 5.61
N PHE A 200 5.14 -10.46 6.63
CA PHE A 200 4.59 -9.10 6.52
C PHE A 200 5.62 -8.01 6.84
N GLY A 201 6.87 -8.39 7.18
CA GLY A 201 7.96 -7.46 7.46
C GLY A 201 7.91 -6.79 8.83
N ASP A 202 6.78 -6.90 9.56
CA ASP A 202 6.62 -6.31 10.89
C ASP A 202 5.93 -7.28 11.86
N SER A 203 6.50 -7.38 13.06
CA SER A 203 5.92 -8.09 14.21
C SER A 203 4.56 -7.54 14.65
N LYS A 204 4.29 -6.24 14.44
CA LYS A 204 3.02 -5.60 14.78
C LYS A 204 1.87 -6.04 13.88
N SER A 205 2.17 -6.72 12.77
CA SER A 205 1.16 -7.36 11.92
C SER A 205 0.48 -8.55 12.60
N LEU A 206 1.03 -9.04 13.73
CA LEU A 206 0.40 -10.08 14.53
C LEU A 206 -0.72 -9.48 15.40
N VAL A 207 -1.97 -9.77 15.04
CA VAL A 207 -3.11 -9.53 15.91
C VAL A 207 -3.23 -10.68 16.91
N GLN A 208 -3.05 -10.38 18.19
CA GLN A 208 -3.18 -11.35 19.28
C GLN A 208 -4.47 -11.10 20.05
N LEU A 209 -5.25 -12.16 20.27
CA LEU A 209 -6.48 -12.14 21.07
C LEU A 209 -6.34 -13.16 22.21
N ASP A 210 -6.48 -12.72 23.46
CA ASP A 210 -6.50 -13.61 24.61
C ASP A 210 -7.91 -14.14 24.84
N MET A 211 -8.13 -15.43 24.56
CA MET A 211 -9.45 -16.06 24.72
C MET A 211 -9.90 -16.13 26.19
N SER A 212 -8.98 -16.06 27.14
CA SER A 212 -9.30 -16.08 28.58
C SER A 212 -10.10 -14.83 28.98
N GLU A 213 -9.83 -13.70 28.34
CA GLU A 213 -10.56 -12.44 28.56
C GLU A 213 -12.02 -12.49 28.05
N TYR A 214 -12.32 -13.41 27.13
CA TYR A 214 -13.62 -13.53 26.48
C TYR A 214 -14.50 -14.66 27.04
N MET A 215 -14.10 -15.27 28.16
CA MET A 215 -14.92 -16.31 28.82
C MET A 215 -16.22 -15.73 29.43
N GLU A 216 -16.22 -14.45 29.79
CA GLU A 216 -17.40 -13.79 30.36
C GLU A 216 -18.34 -13.25 29.27
N LYS A 217 -19.65 -13.48 29.44
CA LYS A 217 -20.70 -13.06 28.48
C LYS A 217 -20.64 -11.56 28.11
N PHE A 218 -20.23 -10.70 29.04
CA PHE A 218 -20.14 -9.27 28.81
C PHE A 218 -18.90 -8.87 27.99
N ASN A 219 -17.79 -9.61 28.09
CA ASN A 219 -16.56 -9.31 27.34
C ASN A 219 -16.62 -9.81 25.90
N VAL A 220 -17.39 -10.86 25.60
CA VAL A 220 -17.66 -11.33 24.22
C VAL A 220 -18.21 -10.21 23.32
N SER A 221 -18.99 -9.29 23.90
CA SER A 221 -19.54 -8.11 23.20
C SER A 221 -18.45 -7.15 22.67
N ARG A 222 -17.22 -7.23 23.19
CA ARG A 222 -16.07 -6.46 22.69
C ARG A 222 -15.44 -7.08 21.44
N LEU A 223 -15.60 -8.39 21.25
CA LEU A 223 -15.05 -9.13 20.11
C LEU A 223 -16.05 -9.24 18.95
N VAL A 224 -17.28 -9.62 19.25
CA VAL A 224 -18.35 -9.91 18.27
C VAL A 224 -19.23 -8.67 17.99
N GLY A 225 -19.23 -7.70 18.91
CA GLY A 225 -20.12 -6.54 18.90
C GLY A 225 -21.24 -6.68 19.94
N SER A 226 -21.75 -5.54 20.42
CA SER A 226 -22.85 -5.52 21.40
C SER A 226 -24.13 -6.13 20.80
N PRO A 227 -24.89 -6.94 21.56
CA PRO A 227 -26.24 -7.34 21.16
C PRO A 227 -27.10 -6.12 20.86
N PRO A 228 -28.05 -6.18 19.90
CA PRO A 228 -28.93 -5.08 19.59
C PRO A 228 -29.71 -4.66 20.85
N GLY A 229 -29.42 -3.45 21.37
CA GLY A 229 -30.04 -2.89 22.57
C GLY A 229 -29.06 -2.35 23.63
N LEU A 230 -27.80 -2.77 23.64
CA LEU A 230 -26.83 -2.31 24.65
C LEU A 230 -26.07 -1.04 24.17
N ARG A 231 -26.58 0.15 24.53
CA ARG A 231 -25.90 1.44 24.28
C ARG A 231 -24.59 1.51 25.07
N ARG A 232 -23.44 1.73 24.39
CA ARG A 232 -22.17 2.02 25.08
C ARG A 232 -22.19 3.46 25.58
N LEU A 233 -21.99 3.65 26.88
CA LEU A 233 -21.63 4.94 27.47
C LEU A 233 -20.11 5.05 27.46
N ARG A 234 -19.57 6.01 26.70
CA ARG A 234 -18.15 6.41 26.81
C ARG A 234 -18.14 7.80 27.41
N GLY A 235 -17.67 7.94 28.66
CA GLY A 235 -17.66 9.23 29.36
C GLY A 235 -19.04 9.87 29.58
N GLY A 236 -20.09 9.07 29.76
CA GLY A 236 -21.43 9.57 30.10
C GLY A 236 -22.28 10.15 28.95
N ARG A 237 -21.85 10.05 27.69
CA ARG A 237 -22.71 10.40 26.54
C ARG A 237 -23.06 9.18 25.68
N PRO A 238 -24.31 9.09 25.18
CA PRO A 238 -24.68 8.09 24.19
C PRO A 238 -23.96 8.39 22.87
N VAL A 239 -23.29 7.39 22.30
CA VAL A 239 -22.66 7.49 20.97
C VAL A 239 -23.61 6.84 19.98
N ASP A 240 -24.12 7.63 19.01
CA ASP A 240 -24.91 7.11 17.90
C ASP A 240 -24.04 6.28 16.94
N ARG A 241 -24.70 5.46 16.13
CA ARG A 241 -24.13 4.36 15.31
C ARG A 241 -22.93 4.71 14.43
N GLU A 242 -22.66 5.99 14.18
CA GLU A 242 -21.57 6.47 13.32
C GLU A 242 -20.19 6.53 13.99
N GLY A 243 -20.09 6.30 15.31
CA GLY A 243 -18.82 6.40 16.06
C GLY A 243 -18.29 5.11 16.70
N ALA A 244 -18.90 3.95 16.42
CA ALA A 244 -18.47 2.70 17.04
C ALA A 244 -17.14 2.20 16.43
N PRO A 245 -16.10 1.89 17.24
CA PRO A 245 -14.93 1.19 16.70
C PRO A 245 -15.40 -0.16 16.15
N GLN A 246 -15.06 -0.42 14.88
CA GLN A 246 -15.41 -1.66 14.20
C GLN A 246 -14.93 -2.87 15.02
N PRO A 247 -15.69 -3.98 15.05
CA PRO A 247 -15.28 -5.19 15.75
C PRO A 247 -13.90 -5.65 15.26
N LEU A 248 -13.02 -6.07 16.17
CA LEU A 248 -11.63 -6.44 15.88
C LEU A 248 -11.52 -7.51 14.77
N LEU A 249 -12.51 -8.39 14.65
CA LEU A 249 -12.57 -9.39 13.58
C LEU A 249 -12.69 -8.78 12.17
N ARG A 250 -13.27 -7.59 12.00
CA ARG A 250 -13.32 -6.91 10.69
C ARG A 250 -11.99 -6.29 10.27
N ARG A 251 -11.01 -6.20 11.18
CA ARG A 251 -9.64 -5.74 10.87
C ARG A 251 -8.67 -6.89 10.59
N ALA A 252 -9.06 -8.13 10.88
CA ALA A 252 -8.19 -9.31 10.83
C ALA A 252 -8.48 -10.25 9.65
N VAL A 253 -9.46 -9.91 8.80
CA VAL A 253 -9.83 -10.65 7.58
C VAL A 253 -9.48 -9.80 6.37
#